data_AF-A0A9P5JBL7-F1
#
_entry.id   AF-A0A9P5JBL7-F1
#
_cell.length_a   1.000
_cell.length_b   1.000
_cell.length_c   1.000
_cell.angle_alpha   90.00
_cell.angle_beta   90.00
_cell.angle_gamma   90.00
#
_symmetry.space_group_name_H-M   'P 1'
#
loop_
_entity.id
_entity.type
_entity.pdbx_description
1 polymer ?
#
loop_
_entity_poly.entity_id
_entity_poly.type
_entity_poly.pdbx_seq_one_letter_code
_entity_poly.pdbx_strand_id
1 'polypeptide(L)'
;MVVTPKSTFRDRLAANPQITEAELINSGNKSSAPPTETDVTVVGGGIHGLIYSITTKLTHADEKDVKVALFEKASRPQWKIGESTLPYFGTWLDTIGLKPAYMLRLFTLHDGLEFYILDRENQPEYKDFCARGPRKSFHTPHDEIPSMTELAEMFGCRFQYIWSIGYAIRNDTPYPDAAELATYGSNEAERRFNFITKKYTKLTNVMNLFTRIEDHYGSDFAKWHIRKQLNYQSTVVSGPGWVTVGDGIGFTNPLLSPGINAGMGSDTLAAELTLASLRAKDETERREIWSKYDKYADGAVKSLHMMNQFLYATSLHPDIGAQVGFPLNMIAGHAKMKWGLARAAFITNIKEYYNYATHWVWGAQEPIYVRVAEKTLSLLGSDVHNFLERPTDEVVKEITEFAATQRREAVGRGEYIGFPFRYYGWFRYFNNELEYDEVKYNTMDSIESQCHNCKTWYPRRNDFKICGACGVKRLESEYVIGWNEPLIPEYMIKYGKTTPTWDALNADHVAWLTERKIRMEAEEAAKMTEVTDGMAATAM
;
A
#
# COMPACT_ATOMS: atom_id res chain seq x y z
N MET A 1 -28.38 15.55 -11.05
CA MET A 1 -29.28 14.46 -11.47
C MET A 1 -29.54 13.60 -10.25
N VAL A 2 -30.76 13.52 -9.74
CA VAL A 2 -31.09 12.66 -8.59
C VAL A 2 -31.18 11.23 -9.10
N VAL A 3 -30.22 10.37 -8.71
CA VAL A 3 -30.27 8.94 -9.05
C VAL A 3 -31.16 8.25 -8.04
N THR A 4 -32.33 7.75 -8.49
CA THR A 4 -33.22 6.97 -7.62
C THR A 4 -32.63 5.57 -7.39
N PRO A 5 -32.48 5.11 -6.14
CA PRO A 5 -31.98 3.77 -5.84
C PRO A 5 -32.90 2.70 -6.44
N LYS A 6 -32.31 1.64 -6.99
CA LYS A 6 -33.05 0.48 -7.53
C LYS A 6 -32.88 -0.73 -6.61
N SER A 7 -33.93 -1.55 -6.52
CA SER A 7 -33.95 -2.78 -5.74
C SER A 7 -33.87 -4.05 -6.60
N THR A 8 -33.38 -3.96 -7.84
CA THR A 8 -33.45 -5.01 -8.87
C THR A 8 -33.13 -6.42 -8.36
N PHE A 9 -32.01 -6.62 -7.65
CA PHE A 9 -31.62 -7.94 -7.14
C PHE A 9 -32.51 -8.40 -5.98
N ARG A 10 -32.94 -7.49 -5.11
CA ARG A 10 -33.90 -7.77 -4.03
C ARG A 10 -35.26 -8.17 -4.61
N ASP A 11 -35.71 -7.49 -5.65
CA ASP A 11 -36.97 -7.79 -6.32
C ASP A 11 -36.93 -9.16 -7.02
N ARG A 12 -35.78 -9.52 -7.60
CA ARG A 12 -35.55 -10.88 -8.14
C ARG A 12 -35.60 -11.96 -7.07
N LEU A 13 -34.96 -11.72 -5.92
CA LEU A 13 -35.01 -12.63 -4.77
C LEU A 13 -36.45 -12.77 -4.22
N ALA A 14 -37.20 -11.67 -4.14
CA ALA A 14 -38.60 -11.69 -3.71
C ALA A 14 -39.50 -12.46 -4.69
N ALA A 15 -39.27 -12.32 -5.99
CA ALA A 15 -40.02 -13.02 -7.03
C ALA A 15 -39.70 -14.52 -7.12
N ASN A 16 -38.46 -14.93 -6.79
CA ASN A 16 -38.07 -16.33 -6.69
C ASN A 16 -37.27 -16.58 -5.40
N PRO A 17 -37.94 -16.86 -4.26
CA PRO A 17 -37.28 -17.11 -2.98
C PRO A 17 -36.36 -18.34 -2.96
N GLN A 18 -36.46 -19.22 -3.97
CA GLN A 18 -35.62 -20.42 -4.10
C GLN A 18 -34.36 -20.16 -4.95
N ILE A 19 -34.19 -18.95 -5.50
CA ILE A 19 -32.98 -18.60 -6.25
C ILE A 19 -31.75 -18.74 -5.35
N THR A 20 -30.74 -19.47 -5.81
CA THR A 20 -29.48 -19.59 -5.07
C THR A 20 -28.68 -18.28 -5.15
N GLU A 21 -27.74 -18.09 -4.21
CA GLU A 21 -26.85 -16.92 -4.24
C GLU A 21 -26.07 -16.81 -5.57
N ALA A 22 -25.61 -17.95 -6.10
CA ALA A 22 -24.88 -18.01 -7.35
C ALA A 22 -25.77 -17.61 -8.54
N GLU A 23 -27.00 -18.13 -8.61
CA GLU A 23 -27.95 -17.75 -9.66
C GLU A 23 -28.33 -16.27 -9.58
N LEU A 24 -28.50 -15.72 -8.36
CA LEU A 24 -28.81 -14.31 -8.17
C LEU A 24 -27.66 -13.41 -8.66
N ILE A 25 -26.41 -13.73 -8.34
CA ILE A 25 -25.23 -13.00 -8.84
C ILE A 25 -25.13 -13.15 -10.36
N ASN A 26 -25.25 -14.38 -10.87
CA ASN A 26 -25.16 -14.68 -12.30
C ASN A 26 -26.29 -14.03 -13.12
N SER A 27 -27.43 -13.72 -12.50
CA SER A 27 -28.50 -12.95 -13.15
C SER A 27 -28.08 -11.52 -13.53
N GLY A 28 -26.97 -11.01 -12.96
CA GLY A 28 -26.35 -9.74 -13.34
C GLY A 28 -25.48 -9.79 -14.60
N ASN A 29 -25.21 -10.97 -15.15
CA ASN A 29 -24.44 -11.12 -16.38
C ASN A 29 -25.19 -10.57 -17.60
N LYS A 30 -24.44 -10.18 -18.63
CA LYS A 30 -25.01 -9.80 -19.94
C LYS A 30 -25.76 -10.97 -20.62
N SER A 31 -25.38 -12.21 -20.31
CA SER A 31 -26.01 -13.45 -20.77
C SER A 31 -26.32 -14.36 -19.58
N SER A 32 -27.46 -15.03 -19.60
CA SER A 32 -27.90 -15.94 -18.53
C SER A 32 -27.19 -17.31 -18.56
N ALA A 33 -26.74 -17.76 -19.73
CA ALA A 33 -26.00 -19.01 -19.88
C ALA A 33 -24.48 -18.75 -20.02
N PRO A 34 -23.62 -19.65 -19.50
CA PRO A 34 -22.18 -19.61 -19.78
C PRO A 34 -21.93 -19.59 -21.29
N PRO A 35 -20.99 -18.75 -21.78
CA PRO A 35 -20.73 -18.68 -23.22
C PRO A 35 -20.08 -19.98 -23.71
N THR A 36 -20.51 -20.46 -24.88
CA THR A 36 -19.88 -21.62 -25.55
C THR A 36 -18.53 -21.27 -26.18
N GLU A 37 -18.30 -19.99 -26.48
CA GLU A 37 -17.06 -19.45 -27.03
C GLU A 37 -16.71 -18.11 -26.36
N THR A 38 -15.44 -17.92 -26.01
CA THR A 38 -14.90 -16.68 -25.43
C THR A 38 -13.47 -16.46 -25.92
N ASP A 39 -13.02 -15.20 -25.98
CA ASP A 39 -11.62 -14.91 -26.29
C ASP A 39 -10.72 -15.27 -25.08
N VAL A 40 -11.22 -15.01 -23.87
CA VAL A 40 -10.50 -15.23 -22.61
C VAL A 40 -11.41 -15.90 -21.58
N THR A 41 -10.88 -16.93 -20.92
CA THR A 41 -11.47 -17.59 -19.76
C THR A 41 -10.62 -17.29 -18.53
N VAL A 42 -11.21 -16.71 -17.50
CA VAL A 42 -10.56 -16.40 -16.22
C VAL A 42 -11.03 -17.39 -15.16
N VAL A 43 -10.09 -18.08 -14.53
CA VAL A 43 -10.37 -19.06 -13.46
C VAL A 43 -10.04 -18.42 -12.11
N GLY A 44 -11.08 -18.07 -11.36
CA GLY A 44 -11.01 -17.42 -10.05
C GLY A 44 -11.55 -15.98 -10.07
N GLY A 45 -12.62 -15.74 -9.31
CA GLY A 45 -13.22 -14.43 -9.05
C GLY A 45 -12.65 -13.71 -7.84
N GLY A 46 -11.38 -14.01 -7.50
CA GLY A 46 -10.63 -13.21 -6.55
C GLY A 46 -10.28 -11.83 -7.10
N ILE A 47 -9.70 -10.98 -6.26
CA ILE A 47 -9.40 -9.59 -6.62
C ILE A 47 -8.53 -9.49 -7.89
N HIS A 48 -7.52 -10.35 -8.05
CA HIS A 48 -6.65 -10.38 -9.22
C HIS A 48 -7.37 -10.78 -10.51
N GLY A 49 -8.23 -11.80 -10.46
CA GLY A 49 -9.06 -12.20 -11.61
C GLY A 49 -10.02 -11.09 -12.05
N LEU A 50 -10.59 -10.35 -11.08
CA LEU A 50 -11.42 -9.18 -11.35
C LEU A 50 -10.61 -8.00 -11.92
N ILE A 51 -9.44 -7.68 -11.35
CA ILE A 51 -8.55 -6.62 -11.85
C ILE A 51 -8.15 -6.93 -13.30
N TYR A 52 -7.68 -8.15 -13.58
CA TYR A 52 -7.31 -8.59 -14.91
C TYR A 52 -8.49 -8.47 -15.89
N SER A 53 -9.66 -8.97 -15.52
CA SER A 53 -10.86 -8.96 -16.38
C SER A 53 -11.30 -7.53 -16.72
N ILE A 54 -11.40 -6.67 -15.70
CA ILE A 54 -11.81 -5.26 -15.87
C ILE A 54 -10.77 -4.51 -16.70
N THR A 55 -9.48 -4.67 -16.40
CA THR A 55 -8.40 -4.00 -17.13
C THR A 55 -8.37 -4.45 -18.58
N THR A 56 -8.49 -5.76 -18.86
CA THR A 56 -8.52 -6.29 -20.24
C THR A 56 -9.65 -5.67 -21.06
N LYS A 57 -10.84 -5.53 -20.46
CA LYS A 57 -12.00 -4.93 -21.13
C LYS A 57 -11.83 -3.45 -21.41
N LEU A 58 -11.16 -2.71 -20.53
CA LEU A 58 -11.05 -1.25 -20.63
C LEU A 58 -9.83 -0.80 -21.43
N THR A 59 -8.69 -1.48 -21.31
CA THR A 59 -7.45 -1.13 -22.03
C THR A 59 -7.63 -1.22 -23.54
N HIS A 60 -8.34 -2.25 -24.01
CA HIS A 60 -8.47 -2.60 -25.43
C HIS A 60 -9.81 -2.17 -26.06
N ALA A 61 -10.64 -1.42 -25.32
CA ALA A 61 -12.01 -1.10 -25.72
C ALA A 61 -12.14 -0.44 -27.10
N ASP A 62 -11.16 0.37 -27.50
CA ASP A 62 -11.14 1.07 -28.80
C ASP A 62 -10.65 0.19 -29.96
N GLU A 63 -10.00 -0.94 -29.68
CA GLU A 63 -9.38 -1.81 -30.68
C GLU A 63 -10.16 -3.10 -30.95
N LYS A 64 -10.65 -3.74 -29.89
CA LYS A 64 -11.44 -4.97 -29.94
C LYS A 64 -12.22 -5.12 -28.64
N ASP A 65 -13.51 -5.40 -28.74
CA ASP A 65 -14.28 -5.85 -27.59
C ASP A 65 -13.89 -7.29 -27.22
N VAL A 66 -12.86 -7.45 -26.39
CA VAL A 66 -12.38 -8.77 -25.93
C VAL A 66 -13.49 -9.44 -25.10
N LYS A 67 -13.94 -10.62 -25.50
CA LYS A 67 -14.92 -11.42 -24.75
C LYS A 67 -14.22 -12.10 -23.58
N VAL A 68 -14.65 -11.81 -22.35
CA VAL A 68 -14.09 -12.36 -21.12
C VAL A 68 -15.18 -13.10 -20.36
N ALA A 69 -14.92 -14.36 -20.01
CA ALA A 69 -15.77 -15.17 -19.15
C ALA A 69 -15.00 -15.51 -17.86
N LEU A 70 -15.52 -15.11 -16.71
CA LEU A 70 -14.90 -15.38 -15.41
C LEU A 70 -15.70 -16.45 -14.66
N PHE A 71 -14.98 -17.44 -14.11
CA PHE A 71 -15.55 -18.52 -13.33
C PHE A 71 -14.99 -18.51 -11.92
N GLU A 72 -15.87 -18.40 -10.92
CA GLU A 72 -15.52 -18.51 -9.50
C GLU A 72 -16.15 -19.79 -8.92
N LYS A 73 -15.38 -20.49 -8.08
CA LYS A 73 -15.83 -21.73 -7.44
C LYS A 73 -16.87 -21.45 -6.36
N ALA A 74 -16.72 -20.37 -5.60
CA ALA A 74 -17.65 -19.99 -4.55
C ALA A 74 -18.96 -19.43 -5.12
N SER A 75 -20.08 -19.72 -4.44
CA SER A 75 -21.41 -19.23 -4.81
C SER A 75 -21.58 -17.71 -4.70
N ARG A 76 -20.72 -17.06 -3.90
CA ARG A 76 -20.67 -15.61 -3.69
C ARG A 76 -19.25 -15.19 -3.27
N PRO A 77 -18.89 -13.89 -3.34
CA PRO A 77 -17.66 -13.38 -2.74
C PRO A 77 -17.52 -13.82 -1.28
N GLN A 78 -16.42 -14.54 -1.01
CA GLN A 78 -16.10 -15.07 0.32
C GLN A 78 -15.05 -14.18 1.00
N TRP A 79 -14.93 -14.34 2.31
CA TRP A 79 -13.82 -13.76 3.06
C TRP A 79 -12.46 -14.20 2.50
N LYS A 80 -11.53 -13.25 2.44
CA LYS A 80 -10.12 -13.45 2.14
C LYS A 80 -9.31 -12.51 3.05
N ILE A 81 -8.22 -13.03 3.63
CA ILE A 81 -7.22 -12.17 4.28
C ILE A 81 -6.47 -11.35 3.22
N GLY A 82 -6.03 -10.14 3.59
CA GLY A 82 -5.40 -9.18 2.68
C GLY A 82 -6.29 -7.96 2.45
N GLU A 83 -6.49 -7.17 3.50
CA GLU A 83 -7.50 -6.10 3.54
C GLU A 83 -6.90 -4.70 3.32
N SER A 84 -5.59 -4.57 3.55
CA SER A 84 -4.87 -3.30 3.41
C SER A 84 -4.52 -3.03 1.93
N THR A 85 -4.99 -1.89 1.44
CA THR A 85 -4.71 -1.41 0.08
C THR A 85 -3.97 -0.08 0.12
N LEU A 86 -3.26 0.22 -0.96
CA LEU A 86 -2.39 1.37 -1.06
C LEU A 86 -2.87 2.31 -2.17
N PRO A 87 -2.34 3.53 -2.24
CA PRO A 87 -2.72 4.50 -3.27
C PRO A 87 -2.57 4.00 -4.72
N TYR A 88 -1.76 2.97 -4.99
CA TYR A 88 -1.76 2.28 -6.29
C TYR A 88 -3.14 1.70 -6.62
N PHE A 89 -3.66 0.84 -5.75
CA PHE A 89 -5.00 0.27 -5.93
C PHE A 89 -6.08 1.36 -5.98
N GLY A 90 -6.00 2.37 -5.11
CA GLY A 90 -6.92 3.52 -5.15
C GLY A 90 -6.84 4.32 -6.46
N THR A 91 -5.66 4.41 -7.07
CA THR A 91 -5.47 5.06 -8.37
C THR A 91 -6.08 4.22 -9.49
N TRP A 92 -5.90 2.90 -9.47
CA TRP A 92 -6.54 2.01 -10.44
C TRP A 92 -8.06 2.07 -10.35
N LEU A 93 -8.64 2.09 -9.14
CA LEU A 93 -10.07 2.30 -8.95
C LEU A 93 -10.55 3.61 -9.60
N ASP A 94 -9.78 4.68 -9.43
CA ASP A 94 -10.10 5.99 -10.01
C ASP A 94 -10.08 5.99 -11.55
N THR A 95 -9.13 5.27 -12.18
CA THR A 95 -9.03 5.16 -13.66
C THR A 95 -10.18 4.35 -14.26
N ILE A 96 -10.83 3.46 -13.49
CA ILE A 96 -12.03 2.73 -13.91
C ILE A 96 -13.34 3.39 -13.44
N GLY A 97 -13.26 4.61 -12.89
CA GLY A 97 -14.43 5.41 -12.48
C GLY A 97 -14.94 5.15 -11.06
N LEU A 98 -14.32 4.25 -10.30
CA LEU A 98 -14.64 4.01 -8.89
C LEU A 98 -13.93 5.05 -8.01
N LYS A 99 -14.58 6.20 -7.87
CA LYS A 99 -13.99 7.34 -7.17
C LYS A 99 -13.88 7.11 -5.65
N PRO A 100 -12.87 7.69 -4.98
CA PRO A 100 -12.62 7.44 -3.56
C PRO A 100 -13.77 7.80 -2.61
N ALA A 101 -14.56 8.84 -2.91
CA ALA A 101 -15.76 9.15 -2.12
C ALA A 101 -16.79 8.02 -2.11
N TYR A 102 -16.93 7.27 -3.21
CA TYR A 102 -17.80 6.09 -3.27
C TYR A 102 -17.20 4.95 -2.44
N MET A 103 -15.89 4.75 -2.55
CA MET A 103 -15.19 3.68 -1.85
C MET A 103 -15.22 3.89 -0.32
N LEU A 104 -15.22 5.13 0.15
CA LEU A 104 -15.37 5.46 1.58
C LEU A 104 -16.77 5.16 2.16
N ARG A 105 -17.74 4.70 1.34
CA ARG A 105 -19.01 4.10 1.82
C ARG A 105 -18.93 2.59 2.02
N LEU A 106 -17.90 1.95 1.49
CA LEU A 106 -17.73 0.49 1.53
C LEU A 106 -16.51 0.08 2.36
N PHE A 107 -15.49 0.93 2.40
CA PHE A 107 -14.20 0.69 3.05
C PHE A 107 -13.81 1.86 3.94
N THR A 108 -12.98 1.59 4.93
CA THR A 108 -12.41 2.62 5.81
C THR A 108 -11.24 3.34 5.16
N LEU A 109 -11.00 4.59 5.55
CA LEU A 109 -9.80 5.32 5.17
C LEU A 109 -8.55 4.57 5.65
N HIS A 110 -7.55 4.46 4.77
CA HIS A 110 -6.20 4.04 5.09
C HIS A 110 -5.27 5.22 4.78
N ASP A 111 -4.72 5.87 5.80
CA ASP A 111 -3.88 7.06 5.62
C ASP A 111 -2.46 6.85 6.17
N GLY A 112 -1.62 6.35 5.28
CA GLY A 112 -0.22 6.09 5.61
C GLY A 112 0.01 4.78 6.34
N LEU A 113 1.25 4.56 6.77
CA LEU A 113 1.69 3.38 7.50
C LEU A 113 2.41 3.82 8.77
N GLU A 114 2.11 3.12 9.86
CA GLU A 114 2.76 3.34 11.15
C GLU A 114 3.30 2.02 11.69
N PHE A 115 4.54 2.07 12.16
CA PHE A 115 5.29 0.91 12.63
C PHE A 115 5.76 1.19 14.05
N TYR A 116 5.56 0.22 14.93
CA TYR A 116 6.08 0.23 16.29
C TYR A 116 7.06 -0.94 16.42
N ILE A 117 8.34 -0.64 16.56
CA ILE A 117 9.44 -1.59 16.65
C ILE A 117 9.78 -1.77 18.13
N LEU A 118 9.23 -2.85 18.69
CA LEU A 118 9.34 -3.17 20.12
C LEU A 118 10.75 -3.64 20.46
N ASP A 119 11.33 -3.10 21.53
CA ASP A 119 12.58 -3.63 22.08
C ASP A 119 12.28 -4.93 22.85
N ARG A 120 12.92 -6.03 22.42
CA ARG A 120 12.69 -7.35 23.01
C ARG A 120 13.33 -7.47 24.40
N GLU A 121 14.54 -6.96 24.57
CA GLU A 121 15.32 -7.03 25.81
C GLU A 121 14.88 -5.96 26.81
N ASN A 122 14.56 -4.77 26.33
CA ASN A 122 14.24 -3.60 27.16
C ASN A 122 12.74 -3.29 27.15
N GLN A 123 11.87 -4.26 27.41
CA GLN A 123 10.43 -4.00 27.44
C GLN A 123 10.06 -3.03 28.59
N PRO A 124 9.12 -2.09 28.38
CA PRO A 124 8.22 -1.98 27.24
C PRO A 124 8.67 -0.96 26.17
N GLU A 125 9.96 -0.67 26.08
CA GLU A 125 10.51 0.34 25.16
C GLU A 125 10.26 -0.03 23.69
N TYR A 126 10.16 1.00 22.85
CA TYR A 126 10.01 0.85 21.40
C TYR A 126 10.50 2.12 20.70
N LYS A 127 10.85 2.00 19.42
CA LYS A 127 10.87 3.12 18.48
C LYS A 127 9.78 2.95 17.45
N ASP A 128 9.38 4.03 16.83
CA ASP A 128 8.32 4.02 15.83
C ASP A 128 8.77 4.73 14.56
N PHE A 129 7.99 4.54 13.50
CA PHE A 129 8.10 5.31 12.28
C PHE A 129 6.71 5.43 11.68
N CYS A 130 6.35 6.64 11.26
CA CYS A 130 5.07 6.93 10.61
C CYS A 130 5.30 7.67 9.31
N ALA A 131 4.64 7.19 8.26
CA ALA A 131 4.59 7.83 6.95
C ALA A 131 3.14 8.03 6.55
N ARG A 132 2.75 9.26 6.22
CA ARG A 132 1.40 9.61 5.77
C ARG A 132 1.13 9.19 4.32
N GLY A 133 -0.14 9.01 3.97
CA GLY A 133 -0.54 8.64 2.61
C GLY A 133 -0.47 9.83 1.65
N PRO A 134 -0.27 9.59 0.33
CA PRO A 134 -0.28 10.65 -0.66
C PRO A 134 -1.70 11.17 -0.89
N ARG A 135 -1.80 12.48 -1.12
CA ARG A 135 -3.07 13.11 -1.45
C ARG A 135 -3.40 12.91 -2.93
N LYS A 136 -4.66 12.56 -3.20
CA LYS A 136 -5.28 12.74 -4.50
C LYS A 136 -6.42 13.76 -4.39
N SER A 137 -6.58 14.61 -5.41
CA SER A 137 -7.73 15.50 -5.50
C SER A 137 -8.98 14.68 -5.84
N PHE A 138 -9.94 14.64 -4.92
CA PHE A 138 -11.24 14.05 -5.20
C PHE A 138 -12.15 15.13 -5.79
N HIS A 139 -12.40 15.08 -7.10
CA HIS A 139 -13.46 15.89 -7.72
C HIS A 139 -14.77 15.12 -7.57
N THR A 140 -15.22 14.94 -6.33
CA THR A 140 -16.36 14.07 -6.01
C THR A 140 -17.32 14.75 -5.04
N PRO A 141 -18.64 14.64 -5.25
CA PRO A 141 -19.63 15.28 -4.39
C PRO A 141 -19.83 14.45 -3.10
N HIS A 142 -18.80 14.39 -2.24
CA HIS A 142 -18.83 13.58 -1.02
C HIS A 142 -20.03 13.91 -0.13
N ASP A 143 -20.33 15.19 0.06
CA ASP A 143 -21.44 15.66 0.90
C ASP A 143 -22.84 15.38 0.30
N GLU A 144 -22.94 14.99 -0.98
CA GLU A 144 -24.21 14.69 -1.65
C GLU A 144 -24.54 13.18 -1.69
N ILE A 145 -23.59 12.32 -1.32
CA ILE A 145 -23.76 10.86 -1.34
C ILE A 145 -24.28 10.40 0.03
N PRO A 146 -25.35 9.56 0.09
CA PRO A 146 -25.82 9.00 1.34
C PRO A 146 -24.68 8.37 2.17
N SER A 147 -24.80 8.52 3.48
CA SER A 147 -23.90 7.93 4.45
C SER A 147 -24.03 6.40 4.49
N MET A 148 -23.05 5.72 5.08
CA MET A 148 -23.09 4.26 5.26
C MET A 148 -24.32 3.81 6.05
N THR A 149 -24.73 4.59 7.07
CA THR A 149 -25.94 4.29 7.86
C THR A 149 -27.18 4.41 7.00
N GLU A 150 -27.32 5.50 6.23
CA GLU A 150 -28.45 5.67 5.31
C GLU A 150 -28.48 4.58 4.23
N LEU A 151 -27.33 4.23 3.64
CA LEU A 151 -27.24 3.13 2.68
C LEU A 151 -27.63 1.79 3.29
N ALA A 152 -27.19 1.52 4.53
CA ALA A 152 -27.55 0.31 5.24
C ALA A 152 -29.07 0.22 5.46
N GLU A 153 -29.71 1.32 5.86
CA GLU A 153 -31.16 1.39 6.00
C GLU A 153 -31.89 1.24 4.65
N MET A 154 -31.46 1.97 3.62
CA MET A 154 -32.07 1.95 2.28
C MET A 154 -32.09 0.54 1.67
N PHE A 155 -31.02 -0.23 1.86
CA PHE A 155 -30.85 -1.55 1.25
C PHE A 155 -31.04 -2.72 2.22
N GLY A 156 -31.34 -2.46 3.50
CA GLY A 156 -31.51 -3.48 4.53
C GLY A 156 -30.21 -4.23 4.85
N CYS A 157 -29.07 -3.55 4.73
CA CYS A 157 -27.76 -4.12 5.04
C CYS A 157 -27.44 -3.99 6.52
N ARG A 158 -26.57 -4.89 7.01
CA ARG A 158 -25.93 -4.75 8.32
C ARG A 158 -24.52 -4.22 8.12
N PHE A 159 -24.04 -3.38 9.03
CA PHE A 159 -22.64 -2.95 9.05
C PHE A 159 -22.12 -2.95 10.49
N GLN A 160 -20.82 -3.19 10.64
CA GLN A 160 -20.11 -3.09 11.92
C GLN A 160 -18.65 -2.72 11.66
N TYR A 161 -18.05 -1.96 12.58
CA TYR A 161 -16.61 -1.71 12.57
C TYR A 161 -15.88 -2.86 13.25
N ILE A 162 -14.84 -3.36 12.62
CA ILE A 162 -13.98 -4.42 13.13
C ILE A 162 -12.52 -4.05 13.00
N TRP A 163 -11.67 -4.72 13.80
CA TRP A 163 -10.23 -4.68 13.65
C TRP A 163 -9.72 -6.06 13.28
N SER A 164 -9.01 -6.15 12.16
CA SER A 164 -8.32 -7.35 11.72
C SER A 164 -6.91 -7.35 12.33
N ILE A 165 -6.62 -8.32 13.21
CA ILE A 165 -5.36 -8.40 13.94
C ILE A 165 -4.77 -9.80 13.73
N GLY A 166 -3.51 -9.86 13.29
CA GLY A 166 -2.83 -11.12 13.05
C GLY A 166 -1.31 -10.99 13.18
N TYR A 167 -0.65 -12.12 13.40
CA TYR A 167 0.81 -12.21 13.45
C TYR A 167 1.35 -12.88 12.20
N ALA A 168 2.24 -12.18 11.48
CA ALA A 168 3.10 -12.76 10.46
C ALA A 168 4.50 -12.89 11.07
N ILE A 169 4.94 -14.13 11.26
CA ILE A 169 6.17 -14.46 11.99
C ILE A 169 7.00 -15.45 11.18
N ARG A 170 8.29 -15.49 11.46
CA ARG A 170 9.18 -16.49 10.87
C ARG A 170 8.78 -17.89 11.33
N ASN A 171 8.94 -18.88 10.46
CA ASN A 171 8.60 -20.28 10.74
C ASN A 171 9.58 -20.97 11.71
N ASP A 172 10.74 -20.36 11.97
CA ASP A 172 11.74 -20.79 12.94
C ASP A 172 11.55 -20.18 14.34
N THR A 173 10.52 -19.36 14.55
CA THR A 173 10.20 -18.77 15.87
C THR A 173 10.10 -19.87 16.93
N PRO A 174 10.86 -19.80 18.04
CA PRO A 174 10.77 -20.79 19.10
C PRO A 174 9.44 -20.67 19.84
N TYR A 175 8.79 -21.80 20.01
CA TYR A 175 7.62 -21.97 20.86
C TYR A 175 8.01 -22.86 22.05
N PRO A 176 7.35 -22.70 23.21
CA PRO A 176 7.54 -23.61 24.33
C PRO A 176 7.03 -25.01 23.96
N ASP A 177 7.22 -25.96 24.87
CA ASP A 177 6.72 -27.30 24.68
C ASP A 177 5.19 -27.35 24.49
N ALA A 178 4.69 -28.49 24.02
CA ALA A 178 3.27 -28.64 23.71
C ALA A 178 2.35 -28.49 24.93
N ALA A 179 2.83 -28.80 26.14
CA ALA A 179 2.04 -28.70 27.37
C ALA A 179 1.88 -27.24 27.78
N GLU A 180 2.96 -26.46 27.76
CA GLU A 180 2.89 -25.03 28.02
C GLU A 180 2.08 -24.31 26.93
N LEU A 181 2.34 -24.60 25.66
CA LEU A 181 1.64 -23.95 24.54
C LEU A 181 0.13 -24.23 24.57
N ALA A 182 -0.31 -25.39 25.08
CA ALA A 182 -1.73 -25.71 25.24
C ALA A 182 -2.46 -24.80 26.24
N THR A 183 -1.75 -24.16 27.18
CA THR A 183 -2.34 -23.21 28.12
C THR A 183 -2.80 -21.90 27.48
N TYR A 184 -2.40 -21.64 26.23
CA TYR A 184 -2.70 -20.41 25.51
C TYR A 184 -3.94 -20.51 24.61
N GLY A 185 -4.62 -21.66 24.53
CA GLY A 185 -5.82 -21.78 23.69
C GLY A 185 -6.25 -23.18 23.33
N SER A 186 -7.40 -23.27 22.67
CA SER A 186 -8.05 -24.52 22.26
C SER A 186 -7.42 -25.14 21.00
N ASN A 187 -6.93 -24.32 20.08
CA ASN A 187 -6.40 -24.73 18.78
C ASN A 187 -5.04 -24.06 18.49
N GLU A 188 -4.32 -24.54 17.48
CA GLU A 188 -2.97 -24.07 17.18
C GLU A 188 -2.89 -22.57 16.88
N ALA A 189 -3.84 -22.04 16.10
CA ALA A 189 -3.85 -20.63 15.71
C ALA A 189 -4.02 -19.72 16.94
N GLU A 190 -4.99 -20.03 17.80
CA GLU A 190 -5.24 -19.33 19.06
C GLU A 190 -4.05 -19.40 20.01
N ARG A 191 -3.48 -20.61 20.20
CA ARG A 191 -2.34 -20.83 21.10
C ARG A 191 -1.14 -19.99 20.69
N ARG A 192 -0.78 -20.02 19.41
CA ARG A 192 0.35 -19.27 18.87
C ARG A 192 0.11 -17.76 18.96
N PHE A 193 -1.10 -17.30 18.63
CA PHE A 193 -1.46 -15.89 18.74
C PHE A 193 -1.30 -15.41 20.18
N ASN A 194 -1.96 -16.06 21.13
CA ASN A 194 -1.95 -15.66 22.53
C ASN A 194 -0.56 -15.78 23.17
N PHE A 195 0.26 -16.76 22.76
CA PHE A 195 1.66 -16.87 23.19
C PHE A 195 2.47 -15.64 22.75
N ILE A 196 2.42 -15.29 21.46
CA ILE A 196 3.14 -14.12 20.95
C ILE A 196 2.65 -12.82 21.59
N THR A 197 1.33 -12.66 21.79
CA THR A 197 0.76 -11.52 22.51
C THR A 197 1.32 -11.38 23.92
N LYS A 198 1.35 -12.49 24.68
CA LYS A 198 1.83 -12.50 26.07
C LYS A 198 3.35 -12.31 26.20
N LYS A 199 4.12 -12.62 25.15
CA LYS A 199 5.57 -12.43 25.13
C LYS A 199 6.01 -10.96 25.20
N TYR A 200 5.14 -10.02 24.80
CA TYR A 200 5.44 -8.60 24.77
C TYR A 200 4.41 -7.78 25.56
N THR A 201 4.90 -7.03 26.55
CA THR A 201 4.08 -6.18 27.42
C THR A 201 3.21 -5.20 26.63
N LYS A 202 3.78 -4.53 25.62
CA LYS A 202 3.04 -3.61 24.75
C LYS A 202 1.94 -4.31 23.94
N LEU A 203 2.21 -5.49 23.39
CA LEU A 203 1.19 -6.25 22.63
C LEU A 203 0.05 -6.70 23.55
N THR A 204 0.35 -7.17 24.76
CA THR A 204 -0.67 -7.51 25.76
C THR A 204 -1.53 -6.29 26.08
N ASN A 205 -0.92 -5.14 26.35
CA ASN A 205 -1.64 -3.91 26.67
C ASN A 205 -2.55 -3.46 25.52
N VAL A 206 -2.07 -3.54 24.27
CA VAL A 206 -2.88 -3.22 23.09
C VAL A 206 -4.04 -4.21 22.95
N MET A 207 -3.79 -5.53 23.05
CA MET A 207 -4.83 -6.53 22.91
C MET A 207 -5.92 -6.44 23.98
N ASN A 208 -5.60 -5.95 25.18
CA ASN A 208 -6.58 -5.68 26.24
C ASN A 208 -7.59 -4.58 25.88
N LEU A 209 -7.35 -3.79 24.83
CA LEU A 209 -8.29 -2.79 24.31
C LEU A 209 -9.34 -3.38 23.35
N PHE A 210 -9.17 -4.64 22.94
CA PHE A 210 -10.02 -5.29 21.95
C PHE A 210 -10.82 -6.44 22.56
N THR A 211 -12.03 -6.64 22.06
CA THR A 211 -12.83 -7.83 22.33
C THR A 211 -12.89 -8.68 21.06
N ARG A 212 -12.62 -9.97 21.16
CA ARG A 212 -12.70 -10.88 20.01
C ARG A 212 -14.15 -11.05 19.57
N ILE A 213 -14.37 -11.11 18.25
CA ILE A 213 -15.67 -11.44 17.65
C ILE A 213 -15.70 -12.95 17.39
N GLU A 214 -16.80 -13.61 17.75
CA GLU A 214 -16.90 -15.08 17.69
C GLU A 214 -17.11 -15.63 16.27
N ASP A 215 -18.15 -15.16 15.57
CA ASP A 215 -18.63 -15.78 14.32
C ASP A 215 -18.81 -14.74 13.20
N HIS A 216 -17.82 -13.86 13.04
CA HIS A 216 -17.94 -12.71 12.13
C HIS A 216 -18.23 -13.10 10.67
N TYR A 217 -17.56 -14.14 10.15
CA TYR A 217 -17.74 -14.61 8.78
C TYR A 217 -18.79 -15.74 8.64
N GLY A 218 -19.45 -16.12 9.73
CA GLY A 218 -20.40 -17.24 9.80
C GLY A 218 -19.84 -18.45 10.54
N SER A 219 -20.73 -19.32 11.03
CA SER A 219 -20.39 -20.49 11.85
C SER A 219 -19.52 -21.54 11.15
N ASP A 220 -19.55 -21.55 9.81
CA ASP A 220 -18.76 -22.48 9.00
C ASP A 220 -17.30 -22.02 8.84
N PHE A 221 -16.97 -20.80 9.25
CA PHE A 221 -15.61 -20.29 9.24
C PHE A 221 -14.89 -20.57 10.55
N ALA A 222 -13.60 -20.91 10.45
CA ALA A 222 -12.75 -21.04 11.62
C ALA A 222 -12.66 -19.70 12.36
N LYS A 223 -12.81 -19.73 13.69
CA LYS A 223 -12.71 -18.53 14.56
C LYS A 223 -11.31 -17.95 14.62
N TRP A 224 -10.32 -18.81 14.41
CA TRP A 224 -8.91 -18.47 14.36
C TRP A 224 -8.34 -19.03 13.06
N HIS A 225 -7.54 -18.22 12.37
CA HIS A 225 -6.94 -18.60 11.11
C HIS A 225 -5.43 -18.75 11.26
N ILE A 226 -4.88 -19.78 10.63
CA ILE A 226 -3.44 -19.99 10.52
C ILE A 226 -3.10 -20.39 9.10
N ARG A 227 -2.05 -19.77 8.56
CA ARG A 227 -1.42 -20.16 7.30
C ARG A 227 0.09 -20.22 7.53
N LYS A 228 0.70 -21.32 7.12
CA LYS A 228 2.14 -21.58 7.26
C LYS A 228 2.76 -21.57 5.87
N GLN A 229 4.08 -21.36 5.80
CA GLN A 229 4.84 -21.35 4.54
C GLN A 229 4.23 -20.37 3.54
N LEU A 230 4.19 -19.09 3.92
CA LEU A 230 3.54 -18.06 3.12
C LEU A 230 4.24 -17.82 1.78
N ASN A 231 5.58 -17.81 1.78
CA ASN A 231 6.33 -17.44 0.59
C ASN A 231 6.43 -18.57 -0.42
N TYR A 232 6.20 -18.25 -1.68
CA TYR A 232 6.43 -19.17 -2.81
C TYR A 232 6.56 -18.36 -4.10
N GLN A 233 7.13 -18.99 -5.13
CA GLN A 233 7.20 -18.47 -6.48
C GLN A 233 6.88 -19.59 -7.47
N SER A 234 6.00 -19.31 -8.42
CA SER A 234 5.69 -20.24 -9.50
C SER A 234 6.87 -20.32 -10.46
N THR A 235 7.32 -21.54 -10.80
CA THR A 235 8.45 -21.74 -11.73
C THR A 235 8.07 -21.52 -13.19
N VAL A 236 6.77 -21.64 -13.52
CA VAL A 236 6.21 -21.35 -14.83
C VAL A 236 4.92 -20.55 -14.63
N VAL A 237 4.84 -19.39 -15.26
CA VAL A 237 3.70 -18.46 -15.11
C VAL A 237 2.95 -18.22 -16.42
N SER A 238 3.49 -18.68 -17.55
CA SER A 238 2.83 -18.66 -18.85
C SER A 238 3.17 -19.88 -19.69
N GLY A 239 2.32 -20.20 -20.66
CA GLY A 239 2.52 -21.29 -21.61
C GLY A 239 1.53 -21.22 -22.78
N PRO A 240 1.54 -22.23 -23.69
CA PRO A 240 0.63 -22.24 -24.83
C PRO A 240 -0.83 -22.12 -24.40
N GLY A 241 -1.43 -20.96 -24.66
CA GLY A 241 -2.84 -20.67 -24.35
C GLY A 241 -3.16 -20.32 -22.90
N TRP A 242 -2.18 -20.12 -22.00
CA TRP A 242 -2.46 -19.78 -20.60
C TRP A 242 -1.40 -18.86 -19.97
N VAL A 243 -1.83 -18.11 -18.94
CA VAL A 243 -1.00 -17.29 -18.07
C VAL A 243 -1.62 -17.26 -16.66
N THR A 244 -0.80 -17.19 -15.60
CA THR A 244 -1.27 -16.93 -14.22
C THR A 244 -1.11 -15.46 -13.88
N VAL A 245 -1.89 -14.95 -12.91
CA VAL A 245 -1.80 -13.56 -12.43
C VAL A 245 -1.94 -13.51 -10.91
N GLY A 246 -1.56 -12.39 -10.29
CA GLY A 246 -1.64 -12.18 -8.84
C GLY A 246 -0.84 -13.21 -8.04
N ASP A 247 -1.44 -13.75 -6.98
CA ASP A 247 -0.89 -14.87 -6.20
C ASP A 247 -0.49 -16.10 -7.06
N GLY A 248 -0.94 -16.20 -8.31
CA GLY A 248 -0.53 -17.24 -9.25
C GLY A 248 0.91 -17.13 -9.76
N ILE A 249 1.56 -15.96 -9.65
CA ILE A 249 3.00 -15.81 -9.96
C ILE A 249 3.89 -16.06 -8.74
N GLY A 250 3.35 -15.85 -7.54
CA GLY A 250 4.04 -15.99 -6.27
C GLY A 250 3.45 -15.07 -5.20
N PHE A 251 3.83 -15.31 -3.95
CA PHE A 251 3.48 -14.48 -2.82
C PHE A 251 4.66 -14.45 -1.83
N THR A 252 4.78 -13.39 -1.04
CA THR A 252 5.87 -13.23 -0.06
C THR A 252 5.33 -13.15 1.37
N ASN A 253 4.76 -12.02 1.74
CA ASN A 253 4.33 -11.71 3.10
C ASN A 253 3.26 -10.60 3.11
N PRO A 254 2.38 -10.52 4.13
CA PRO A 254 1.45 -9.40 4.26
C PRO A 254 2.11 -8.05 4.59
N LEU A 255 3.35 -8.03 5.09
CA LEU A 255 4.05 -6.80 5.45
C LEU A 255 4.15 -5.85 4.24
N LEU A 256 3.66 -4.62 4.40
CA LEU A 256 3.51 -3.61 3.34
C LEU A 256 2.52 -3.96 2.22
N SER A 257 1.68 -4.97 2.42
CA SER A 257 0.57 -5.32 1.51
C SER A 257 0.96 -5.54 0.03
N PRO A 258 2.09 -6.19 -0.32
CA PRO A 258 2.49 -6.35 -1.72
C PRO A 258 1.52 -7.24 -2.51
N GLY A 259 0.81 -8.18 -1.87
CA GLY A 259 -0.07 -9.16 -2.53
C GLY A 259 -1.05 -8.51 -3.51
N ILE A 260 -1.88 -7.57 -3.06
CA ILE A 260 -2.80 -6.84 -3.95
C ILE A 260 -2.04 -5.77 -4.74
N ASN A 261 -1.27 -4.93 -4.03
CA ASN A 261 -0.83 -3.65 -4.57
C ASN A 261 0.34 -3.77 -5.55
N ALA A 262 1.33 -4.62 -5.25
CA ALA A 262 2.40 -4.92 -6.19
C ALA A 262 1.99 -6.06 -7.13
N GLY A 263 1.19 -7.02 -6.66
CA GLY A 263 0.67 -8.13 -7.46
C GLY A 263 -0.18 -7.68 -8.65
N MET A 264 -0.88 -6.54 -8.57
CA MET A 264 -1.62 -5.98 -9.71
C MET A 264 -0.75 -5.56 -10.90
N GLY A 265 0.57 -5.41 -10.71
CA GLY A 265 1.49 -5.24 -11.84
C GLY A 265 1.45 -6.44 -12.77
N SER A 266 1.26 -7.65 -12.23
CA SER A 266 1.07 -8.86 -13.01
C SER A 266 -0.30 -8.88 -13.72
N ASP A 267 -1.38 -8.49 -13.04
CA ASP A 267 -2.72 -8.46 -13.64
C ASP A 267 -2.80 -7.50 -14.82
N THR A 268 -2.25 -6.29 -14.63
CA THR A 268 -2.35 -5.19 -15.60
C THR A 268 -1.40 -5.38 -16.78
N LEU A 269 -0.21 -5.97 -16.55
CA LEU A 269 0.68 -6.36 -17.65
C LEU A 269 0.08 -7.52 -18.47
N ALA A 270 -0.50 -8.52 -17.81
CA ALA A 270 -1.16 -9.60 -18.54
C ALA A 270 -2.35 -9.07 -19.38
N ALA A 271 -3.14 -8.15 -18.83
CA ALA A 271 -4.23 -7.51 -19.55
C ALA A 271 -3.73 -6.74 -20.79
N GLU A 272 -2.63 -5.99 -20.67
CA GLU A 272 -2.00 -5.29 -21.79
C GLU A 272 -1.58 -6.28 -22.90
N LEU A 273 -0.88 -7.35 -22.54
CA LEU A 273 -0.35 -8.33 -23.50
C LEU A 273 -1.42 -9.22 -24.14
N THR A 274 -2.63 -9.28 -23.56
CA THR A 274 -3.70 -10.19 -23.98
C THR A 274 -4.10 -9.97 -25.44
N LEU A 275 -4.34 -8.73 -25.87
CA LEU A 275 -4.78 -8.48 -27.25
C LEU A 275 -3.72 -8.85 -28.28
N ALA A 276 -2.44 -8.55 -27.99
CA ALA A 276 -1.33 -8.95 -28.85
C ALA A 276 -1.23 -10.48 -28.93
N SER A 277 -1.36 -11.19 -27.80
CA SER A 277 -1.36 -12.66 -27.76
C SER A 277 -2.50 -13.29 -28.56
N LEU A 278 -3.70 -12.68 -28.55
CA LEU A 278 -4.85 -13.11 -29.35
C LEU A 278 -4.67 -12.86 -30.85
N ARG A 279 -3.85 -11.87 -31.23
CA ARG A 279 -3.53 -11.54 -32.62
C ARG A 279 -2.30 -12.28 -33.16
N ALA A 280 -1.55 -12.95 -32.29
CA ALA A 280 -0.35 -13.69 -32.67
C ALA A 280 -0.67 -14.75 -33.74
N LYS A 281 0.18 -14.82 -34.76
CA LYS A 281 0.00 -15.70 -35.92
C LYS A 281 0.28 -17.17 -35.59
N ASP A 282 1.20 -17.40 -34.65
CA ASP A 282 1.61 -18.72 -34.20
C ASP A 282 2.07 -18.71 -32.73
N GLU A 283 2.41 -19.90 -32.21
CA GLU A 283 2.89 -20.05 -30.83
C GLU A 283 4.28 -19.42 -30.60
N THR A 284 5.08 -19.22 -31.64
CA THR A 284 6.42 -18.60 -31.50
C THR A 284 6.24 -17.13 -31.17
N GLU A 285 5.44 -16.42 -31.96
CA GLU A 285 5.09 -15.01 -31.70
C GLU A 285 4.40 -14.85 -30.34
N ARG A 286 3.50 -15.78 -29.98
CA ARG A 286 2.84 -15.76 -28.67
C ARG A 286 3.82 -15.93 -27.51
N ARG A 287 4.80 -16.84 -27.62
CA ARG A 287 5.85 -17.02 -26.61
C ARG A 287 6.75 -15.79 -26.49
N GLU A 288 7.08 -15.13 -27.60
CA GLU A 288 7.86 -13.89 -27.56
C GLU A 288 7.14 -12.78 -26.81
N ILE A 289 5.82 -12.63 -27.01
CA ILE A 289 4.97 -11.69 -26.27
C ILE A 289 5.03 -11.97 -24.77
N TRP A 290 4.77 -13.23 -24.37
CA TRP A 290 4.75 -13.62 -22.95
C TRP A 290 6.13 -13.69 -22.29
N SER A 291 7.23 -13.77 -23.05
CA SER A 291 8.58 -13.71 -22.49
C SER A 291 8.86 -12.42 -21.69
N LYS A 292 8.17 -11.32 -22.03
CA LYS A 292 8.21 -10.05 -21.27
C LYS A 292 7.54 -10.20 -19.91
N TYR A 293 6.41 -10.91 -19.88
CA TYR A 293 5.68 -11.23 -18.67
C TYR A 293 6.49 -12.14 -17.74
N ASP A 294 7.08 -13.20 -18.28
CA ASP A 294 7.88 -14.17 -17.51
C ASP A 294 9.06 -13.47 -16.81
N LYS A 295 9.78 -12.59 -17.53
CA LYS A 295 10.89 -11.79 -16.98
C LYS A 295 10.43 -10.88 -15.84
N TYR A 296 9.28 -10.22 -16.01
CA TYR A 296 8.71 -9.36 -14.98
C TYR A 296 8.33 -10.16 -13.74
N ALA A 297 7.59 -11.26 -13.90
CA ALA A 297 7.14 -12.11 -12.80
C ALA A 297 8.33 -12.68 -12.01
N ASP A 298 9.38 -13.13 -12.71
CA ASP A 298 10.59 -13.65 -12.06
C ASP A 298 11.28 -12.59 -11.20
N GLY A 299 11.52 -11.40 -11.77
CA GLY A 299 12.20 -10.31 -11.08
C GLY A 299 11.37 -9.73 -9.92
N ALA A 300 10.07 -9.56 -10.11
CA ALA A 300 9.20 -8.91 -9.12
C ALA A 300 9.09 -9.73 -7.82
N VAL A 301 8.85 -11.04 -7.90
CA VAL A 301 8.69 -11.90 -6.71
C VAL A 301 10.00 -11.98 -5.93
N LYS A 302 11.15 -12.13 -6.61
CA LYS A 302 12.48 -12.13 -5.96
C LYS A 302 12.77 -10.81 -5.24
N SER A 303 12.45 -9.68 -5.87
CA SER A 303 12.68 -8.35 -5.30
C SER A 303 11.81 -8.11 -4.07
N LEU A 304 10.52 -8.50 -4.13
CA LEU A 304 9.60 -8.42 -2.99
C LEU A 304 10.00 -9.39 -1.86
N HIS A 305 10.64 -10.51 -2.17
CA HIS A 305 11.13 -11.44 -1.15
C HIS A 305 12.35 -10.85 -0.41
N MET A 306 13.32 -10.30 -1.12
CA MET A 306 14.44 -9.56 -0.52
C MET A 306 13.93 -8.39 0.33
N MET A 307 12.93 -7.65 -0.16
CA MET A 307 12.27 -6.58 0.59
C MET A 307 11.74 -7.11 1.93
N ASN A 308 11.03 -8.23 1.91
CA ASN A 308 10.52 -8.87 3.12
C ASN A 308 11.66 -9.30 4.07
N GLN A 309 12.70 -9.96 3.56
CA GLN A 309 13.83 -10.39 4.39
C GLN A 309 14.52 -9.20 5.07
N PHE A 310 14.77 -8.13 4.32
CA PHE A 310 15.33 -6.89 4.83
C PHE A 310 14.49 -6.30 5.95
N LEU A 311 13.18 -6.13 5.75
CA LEU A 311 12.31 -5.53 6.76
C LEU A 311 12.21 -6.37 8.04
N TYR A 312 12.14 -7.70 7.91
CA TYR A 312 12.19 -8.60 9.07
C TYR A 312 13.52 -8.50 9.82
N ALA A 313 14.65 -8.44 9.12
CA ALA A 313 15.97 -8.27 9.74
C ALA A 313 16.10 -6.93 10.46
N THR A 314 15.64 -5.84 9.84
CA THR A 314 15.69 -4.50 10.45
C THR A 314 14.79 -4.38 11.69
N SER A 315 13.78 -5.24 11.83
CA SER A 315 12.90 -5.29 12.99
C SER A 315 13.55 -5.93 14.23
N LEU A 316 14.77 -6.45 14.12
CA LEU A 316 15.54 -7.01 15.26
C LEU A 316 16.03 -5.94 16.23
N HIS A 317 16.10 -4.67 15.81
CA HIS A 317 16.55 -3.57 16.66
C HIS A 317 15.72 -2.30 16.40
N PRO A 318 15.23 -1.59 17.45
CA PRO A 318 14.42 -0.38 17.29
C PRO A 318 15.03 0.68 16.37
N ASP A 319 16.32 0.97 16.53
CA ASP A 319 17.01 1.96 15.68
C ASP A 319 17.13 1.55 14.21
N ILE A 320 17.44 0.28 13.94
CA ILE A 320 17.56 -0.19 12.55
C ILE A 320 16.19 -0.13 11.88
N GLY A 321 15.13 -0.57 12.56
CA GLY A 321 13.77 -0.53 12.03
C GLY A 321 13.29 0.91 11.78
N ALA A 322 13.45 1.79 12.77
CA ALA A 322 12.92 3.16 12.73
C ALA A 322 13.74 4.15 11.89
N GLN A 323 15.05 3.91 11.72
CA GLN A 323 15.95 4.83 10.98
C GLN A 323 16.37 4.31 9.59
N VAL A 324 16.25 3.00 9.35
CA VAL A 324 16.74 2.35 8.13
C VAL A 324 15.62 1.60 7.41
N GLY A 325 15.12 0.52 7.98
CA GLY A 325 14.23 -0.43 7.28
C GLY A 325 12.96 0.20 6.72
N PHE A 326 12.04 0.58 7.61
CA PHE A 326 10.75 1.14 7.21
C PHE A 326 10.86 2.49 6.48
N PRO A 327 11.72 3.45 6.93
CA PRO A 327 11.89 4.72 6.21
C PRO A 327 12.45 4.55 4.81
N LEU A 328 13.49 3.73 4.63
CA LEU A 328 14.09 3.53 3.30
C LEU A 328 13.07 2.92 2.34
N ASN A 329 12.26 1.98 2.81
CA ASN A 329 11.21 1.40 1.99
C ASN A 329 10.15 2.45 1.60
N MET A 330 9.77 3.35 2.52
CA MET A 330 8.86 4.44 2.17
C MET A 330 9.49 5.39 1.16
N ILE A 331 10.75 5.79 1.35
CA ILE A 331 11.48 6.67 0.43
C ILE A 331 11.57 6.01 -0.96
N ALA A 332 12.08 4.78 -1.06
CA ALA A 332 12.23 4.08 -2.33
C ALA A 332 10.88 3.86 -3.04
N GLY A 333 9.83 3.48 -2.29
CA GLY A 333 8.51 3.19 -2.84
C GLY A 333 7.63 4.41 -3.12
N HIS A 334 7.86 5.56 -2.47
CA HIS A 334 7.02 6.76 -2.60
C HIS A 334 7.69 7.92 -3.33
N ALA A 335 8.97 8.17 -3.06
CA ALA A 335 9.65 9.40 -3.48
C ALA A 335 10.34 9.30 -4.85
N LYS A 336 10.25 8.14 -5.52
CA LYS A 336 10.88 7.91 -6.82
C LYS A 336 10.33 8.85 -7.90
N MET A 337 11.24 9.48 -8.65
CA MET A 337 10.95 10.52 -9.65
C MET A 337 9.99 10.11 -10.78
N LYS A 338 9.76 8.81 -11.05
CA LYS A 338 8.88 8.37 -12.15
C LYS A 338 7.79 7.38 -11.73
N TRP A 339 8.07 6.51 -10.78
CA TRP A 339 7.21 5.36 -10.46
C TRP A 339 6.85 5.28 -8.97
N GLY A 340 6.90 6.40 -8.25
CA GLY A 340 6.56 6.45 -6.83
C GLY A 340 5.04 6.52 -6.59
N LEU A 341 4.61 5.99 -5.45
CA LEU A 341 3.21 5.94 -4.98
C LEU A 341 2.44 7.25 -5.13
N ALA A 342 3.05 8.36 -4.73
CA ALA A 342 2.36 9.64 -4.79
C ALA A 342 2.21 10.21 -6.19
N ARG A 343 3.04 9.74 -7.11
CA ARG A 343 2.98 10.17 -8.49
C ARG A 343 1.97 9.36 -9.29
N ALA A 344 1.72 8.11 -8.88
CA ALA A 344 0.57 7.36 -9.37
C ALA A 344 -0.74 8.12 -9.16
N ALA A 345 -0.84 8.96 -8.12
CA ALA A 345 -2.03 9.79 -7.90
C ALA A 345 -2.39 10.72 -9.09
N PHE A 346 -1.44 11.02 -9.99
CA PHE A 346 -1.67 11.84 -11.18
C PHE A 346 -2.08 11.04 -12.44
N ILE A 347 -2.15 9.70 -12.36
CA ILE A 347 -2.59 8.87 -13.49
C ILE A 347 -4.10 9.09 -13.71
N THR A 348 -4.45 9.41 -14.96
CA THR A 348 -5.83 9.64 -15.41
C THR A 348 -6.31 8.61 -16.43
N ASN A 349 -5.42 7.76 -16.97
CA ASN A 349 -5.73 6.81 -18.04
C ASN A 349 -5.37 5.37 -17.65
N ILE A 350 -6.32 4.45 -17.80
CA ILE A 350 -6.13 3.01 -17.54
C ILE A 350 -5.07 2.37 -18.46
N LYS A 351 -4.94 2.83 -19.72
CA LYS A 351 -4.01 2.25 -20.70
C LYS A 351 -2.55 2.41 -20.31
N GLU A 352 -2.23 3.43 -19.53
CA GLU A 352 -0.85 3.69 -19.07
C GLU A 352 -0.56 3.04 -17.70
N TYR A 353 -1.59 2.50 -17.03
CA TYR A 353 -1.47 2.08 -15.63
C TYR A 353 -0.48 0.93 -15.44
N TYR A 354 -0.42 -0.03 -16.37
CA TYR A 354 0.48 -1.19 -16.27
C TYR A 354 1.96 -0.77 -16.20
N ASN A 355 2.36 0.32 -16.87
CA ASN A 355 3.73 0.84 -16.82
C ASN A 355 4.10 1.25 -15.40
N TYR A 356 3.21 1.92 -14.67
CA TYR A 356 3.47 2.29 -13.29
C TYR A 356 3.46 1.08 -12.35
N ALA A 357 2.50 0.18 -12.51
CA ALA A 357 2.35 -0.98 -11.64
C ALA A 357 3.56 -1.94 -11.76
N THR A 358 4.09 -2.12 -12.96
CA THR A 358 5.24 -3.01 -13.22
C THR A 358 6.59 -2.41 -12.80
N HIS A 359 6.76 -1.10 -12.82
CA HIS A 359 8.02 -0.44 -12.44
C HIS A 359 8.09 0.00 -10.98
N TRP A 360 6.97 -0.10 -10.25
CA TRP A 360 6.92 0.28 -8.85
C TRP A 360 7.60 -0.76 -7.96
N VAL A 361 7.06 -1.98 -7.89
CA VAL A 361 7.57 -3.10 -7.06
C VAL A 361 8.00 -2.64 -5.66
N TRP A 362 7.21 -1.74 -5.06
CA TRP A 362 7.51 -1.11 -3.77
C TRP A 362 8.86 -0.37 -3.64
N GLY A 363 9.55 -0.10 -4.76
CA GLY A 363 10.92 0.42 -4.76
C GLY A 363 11.99 -0.62 -4.41
N ALA A 364 11.62 -1.90 -4.30
CA ALA A 364 12.53 -2.98 -3.92
C ALA A 364 13.67 -3.23 -4.93
N GLN A 365 13.54 -2.65 -6.13
CA GLN A 365 14.54 -2.71 -7.21
C GLN A 365 15.37 -1.43 -7.31
N GLU A 366 15.15 -0.43 -6.45
CA GLU A 366 15.93 0.80 -6.48
C GLU A 366 17.38 0.53 -6.09
N PRO A 367 18.38 1.12 -6.78
CA PRO A 367 19.79 0.85 -6.49
C PRO A 367 20.18 1.14 -5.02
N ILE A 368 19.68 2.23 -4.44
CA ILE A 368 19.92 2.52 -3.02
C ILE A 368 19.28 1.48 -2.09
N TYR A 369 18.06 1.03 -2.42
CA TYR A 369 17.35 0.02 -1.65
C TYR A 369 18.12 -1.30 -1.65
N VAL A 370 18.52 -1.77 -2.84
CA VAL A 370 19.29 -3.00 -3.02
C VAL A 370 20.61 -2.92 -2.23
N ARG A 371 21.39 -1.84 -2.39
CA ARG A 371 22.67 -1.70 -1.67
C ARG A 371 22.53 -1.72 -0.15
N VAL A 372 21.56 -0.99 0.39
CA VAL A 372 21.34 -0.96 1.85
C VAL A 372 20.78 -2.29 2.35
N ALA A 373 19.88 -2.92 1.59
CA ALA A 373 19.32 -4.23 1.93
C ALA A 373 20.41 -5.30 1.96
N GLU A 374 21.24 -5.40 0.93
CA GLU A 374 22.34 -6.36 0.85
C GLU A 374 23.36 -6.14 1.97
N LYS A 375 23.78 -4.89 2.22
CA LYS A 375 24.72 -4.58 3.31
C LYS A 375 24.12 -4.95 4.67
N THR A 376 22.87 -4.59 4.92
CA THR A 376 22.16 -4.90 6.18
C THR A 376 22.02 -6.41 6.37
N LEU A 377 21.60 -7.14 5.33
CA LEU A 377 21.45 -8.59 5.38
C LEU A 377 22.80 -9.30 5.52
N SER A 378 23.90 -8.74 5.00
CA SER A 378 25.23 -9.32 5.22
C SER A 378 25.74 -9.16 6.65
N LEU A 379 25.35 -8.07 7.34
CA LEU A 379 25.73 -7.81 8.73
C LEU A 379 24.83 -8.51 9.75
N LEU A 380 23.54 -8.63 9.46
CA LEU A 380 22.57 -9.30 10.33
C LEU A 380 22.39 -10.79 9.99
N GLY A 381 22.89 -11.21 8.82
CA GLY A 381 22.75 -12.56 8.27
C GLY A 381 21.46 -12.79 7.48
N SER A 382 21.58 -13.37 6.28
CA SER A 382 20.42 -13.74 5.43
C SER A 382 19.67 -14.98 5.93
N ASP A 383 20.39 -15.91 6.59
CA ASP A 383 19.92 -17.23 7.04
C ASP A 383 20.20 -17.52 8.52
N VAL A 384 20.62 -16.52 9.30
CA VAL A 384 21.30 -16.82 10.57
C VAL A 384 20.32 -17.33 11.62
N HIS A 385 20.55 -18.59 11.99
CA HIS A 385 20.37 -19.16 13.32
C HIS A 385 20.96 -18.21 14.39
N ASN A 386 20.29 -17.08 14.65
CA ASN A 386 20.34 -16.25 15.87
C ASN A 386 19.55 -14.94 15.72
N PHE A 387 18.37 -14.95 15.09
CA PHE A 387 17.35 -13.91 15.37
C PHE A 387 16.95 -13.87 16.86
N LEU A 388 17.44 -14.81 17.66
CA LEU A 388 17.40 -14.84 19.11
C LEU A 388 18.39 -13.89 19.78
N GLU A 389 19.42 -13.42 19.08
CA GLU A 389 20.41 -12.50 19.62
C GLU A 389 20.10 -11.07 19.19
N ARG A 390 20.41 -10.12 20.08
CA ARG A 390 20.27 -8.70 19.80
C ARG A 390 21.50 -8.25 18.97
N PRO A 391 21.31 -7.48 17.87
CA PRO A 391 22.43 -6.85 17.18
C PRO A 391 23.29 -5.99 18.14
N THR A 392 24.62 -6.01 17.99
CA THR A 392 25.50 -5.17 18.83
C THR A 392 25.41 -3.70 18.42
N ASP A 393 25.78 -2.80 19.33
CA ASP A 393 25.76 -1.36 19.09
C ASP A 393 26.66 -0.96 17.90
N GLU A 394 27.79 -1.65 17.70
CA GLU A 394 28.68 -1.42 16.54
C GLU A 394 28.00 -1.77 15.22
N VAL A 395 27.28 -2.90 15.17
CA VAL A 395 26.54 -3.33 13.97
C VAL A 395 25.38 -2.38 13.69
N VAL A 396 24.63 -1.98 14.73
CA VAL A 396 23.55 -0.99 14.61
C VAL A 396 24.09 0.33 14.06
N LYS A 397 25.21 0.81 14.60
CA LYS A 397 25.88 2.04 14.16
C LYS A 397 26.34 1.93 12.71
N GLU A 398 27.00 0.84 12.32
CA GLU A 398 27.47 0.64 10.94
C GLU A 398 26.30 0.67 9.94
N ILE A 399 25.20 -0.01 10.24
CA ILE A 399 24.01 -0.05 9.37
C ILE A 399 23.35 1.33 9.25
N THR A 400 23.17 2.03 10.37
CA THR A 400 22.52 3.35 10.41
C THR A 400 23.34 4.42 9.69
N GLU A 401 24.66 4.48 9.92
CA GLU A 401 25.57 5.43 9.27
C GLU A 401 25.70 5.16 7.76
N PHE A 402 25.77 3.88 7.36
CA PHE A 402 25.80 3.50 5.95
C PHE A 402 24.51 3.93 5.24
N ALA A 403 23.35 3.62 5.82
CA ALA A 403 22.05 3.99 5.24
C ALA A 403 21.88 5.51 5.14
N ALA A 404 22.27 6.27 6.17
CA ALA A 404 22.23 7.73 6.14
C ALA A 404 23.12 8.31 5.04
N THR A 405 24.34 7.78 4.88
CA THR A 405 25.25 8.20 3.80
C THR A 405 24.65 7.93 2.43
N GLN A 406 24.09 6.74 2.21
CA GLN A 406 23.44 6.39 0.95
C GLN A 406 22.24 7.31 0.64
N ARG A 407 21.44 7.68 1.65
CA ARG A 407 20.33 8.64 1.49
C ARG A 407 20.83 10.02 1.09
N ARG A 408 21.83 10.56 1.80
CA ARG A 408 22.44 11.88 1.48
C ARG A 408 22.93 11.95 0.05
N GLU A 409 23.63 10.91 -0.40
CA GLU A 409 24.12 10.83 -1.77
C GLU A 409 22.97 10.79 -2.79
N ALA A 410 21.92 10.01 -2.54
CA ALA A 410 20.76 9.92 -3.44
C ALA A 410 19.98 11.24 -3.52
N VAL A 411 19.78 11.91 -2.38
CA VAL A 411 19.17 13.25 -2.33
C VAL A 411 20.06 14.27 -3.05
N GLY A 412 21.39 14.23 -2.83
CA GLY A 412 22.35 15.09 -3.51
C GLY A 412 22.39 14.91 -5.03
N ARG A 413 22.10 13.69 -5.53
CA ARG A 413 21.94 13.39 -6.96
C ARG A 413 20.55 13.75 -7.51
N GLY A 414 19.61 14.20 -6.67
CA GLY A 414 18.25 14.54 -7.08
C GLY A 414 17.35 13.33 -7.38
N GLU A 415 17.72 12.12 -6.92
CA GLU A 415 16.93 10.89 -7.12
C GLU A 415 15.58 10.93 -6.37
N TYR A 416 15.55 11.65 -5.25
CA TYR A 416 14.39 11.84 -4.39
C TYR A 416 14.03 13.31 -4.30
N ILE A 417 12.78 13.62 -4.59
CA ILE A 417 12.33 15.00 -4.78
C ILE A 417 11.38 15.40 -3.66
N GLY A 418 11.68 16.47 -2.94
CA GLY A 418 10.83 17.07 -1.90
C GLY A 418 9.68 17.94 -2.42
N PHE A 419 9.33 17.88 -3.70
CA PHE A 419 8.22 18.67 -4.26
C PHE A 419 7.36 17.90 -5.29
N PRO A 420 6.02 17.80 -5.10
CA PRO A 420 5.20 18.46 -4.08
C PRO A 420 5.35 17.89 -2.64
N PHE A 421 6.38 17.09 -2.40
CA PHE A 421 6.65 16.28 -1.21
C PHE A 421 7.31 17.01 -0.04
N ARG A 422 6.50 17.59 0.83
CA ARG A 422 6.98 18.06 2.13
C ARG A 422 7.29 16.87 3.04
N TYR A 423 8.46 16.23 2.92
CA TYR A 423 8.84 15.10 3.77
C TYR A 423 8.72 15.44 5.25
N TYR A 424 9.01 16.70 5.63
CA TYR A 424 8.82 17.17 6.99
C TYR A 424 7.39 17.03 7.51
N GLY A 425 6.37 17.30 6.69
CA GLY A 425 4.97 17.10 7.07
C GLY A 425 4.54 15.64 7.01
N TRP A 426 5.30 14.79 6.33
CA TRP A 426 4.82 13.51 5.81
C TRP A 426 5.46 12.29 6.49
N PHE A 427 6.73 12.40 6.89
CA PHE A 427 7.48 11.39 7.64
C PHE A 427 7.75 11.87 9.05
N ARG A 428 7.39 11.05 10.05
CA ARG A 428 7.87 11.22 11.42
C ARG A 428 9.38 11.00 11.43
N TYR A 429 10.13 11.84 12.15
CA TYR A 429 11.60 11.78 12.27
C TYR A 429 12.44 12.14 11.06
N PHE A 430 11.86 12.58 9.93
CA PHE A 430 12.67 12.97 8.77
C PHE A 430 12.38 14.41 8.36
N ASN A 431 13.45 15.16 8.10
CA ASN A 431 13.34 16.50 7.54
C ASN A 431 13.20 16.45 6.00
N ASN A 432 13.21 17.61 5.34
CA ASN A 432 13.07 17.70 3.88
C ASN A 432 14.30 17.18 3.11
N GLU A 433 15.42 16.98 3.80
CA GLU A 433 16.64 16.36 3.30
C GLU A 433 16.67 14.84 3.51
N LEU A 434 15.60 14.25 4.07
CA LEU A 434 15.54 12.83 4.45
C LEU A 434 16.64 12.42 5.46
N GLU A 435 17.08 13.37 6.27
CA GLU A 435 17.92 13.12 7.44
C GLU A 435 17.05 12.76 8.65
N TYR A 436 17.52 11.81 9.44
CA TYR A 436 16.86 11.42 10.68
C TYR A 436 17.05 12.51 11.74
N ASP A 437 15.95 12.92 12.36
CA ASP A 437 15.88 13.94 13.39
C ASP A 437 14.95 13.46 14.51
N GLU A 438 15.54 13.01 15.62
CA GLU A 438 14.80 12.52 16.78
C GLU A 438 14.06 13.65 17.52
N VAL A 439 14.50 14.91 17.40
CA VAL A 439 13.82 16.07 18.03
C VAL A 439 12.48 16.37 17.35
N LYS A 440 12.34 16.00 16.07
CA LYS A 440 11.11 16.12 15.30
C LYS A 440 9.94 15.25 15.82
N TYR A 441 10.15 14.38 16.81
CA TYR A 441 9.22 13.35 17.33
C TYR A 441 7.72 13.72 17.34
N ASN A 442 7.37 14.98 17.62
CA ASN A 442 5.98 15.44 17.75
C ASN A 442 5.38 16.18 16.54
N THR A 443 6.02 16.16 15.36
CA THR A 443 5.67 17.11 14.30
C THR A 443 5.40 16.39 12.95
N MET A 444 4.13 16.31 12.55
CA MET A 444 3.66 15.86 11.21
C MET A 444 2.40 16.63 10.83
N ASP A 445 2.09 16.69 9.53
CA ASP A 445 0.81 17.25 9.09
C ASP A 445 -0.36 16.39 9.63
N SER A 446 -1.38 17.08 10.14
CA SER A 446 -2.67 16.50 10.47
C SER A 446 -3.55 16.55 9.23
N ILE A 447 -3.63 15.42 8.50
CA ILE A 447 -4.33 15.31 7.22
C ILE A 447 -5.57 14.44 7.27
N GLU A 448 -5.79 13.73 8.38
CA GLU A 448 -7.01 13.01 8.67
C GLU A 448 -7.56 13.32 10.09
N SER A 449 -8.82 12.98 10.31
CA SER A 449 -9.47 13.13 11.60
C SER A 449 -10.59 12.11 11.77
N GLN A 450 -10.93 11.84 13.02
CA GLN A 450 -12.13 11.09 13.35
C GLN A 450 -13.33 12.01 13.41
N CYS A 451 -14.48 11.53 12.92
CA CYS A 451 -15.76 12.15 13.20
C CYS A 451 -16.04 12.15 14.71
N HIS A 452 -16.36 13.29 15.32
CA HIS A 452 -16.66 13.38 16.76
C HIS A 452 -17.78 12.44 17.19
N ASN A 453 -18.77 12.17 16.33
CA ASN A 453 -19.93 11.34 16.63
C ASN A 453 -19.61 9.84 16.54
N CYS A 454 -19.26 9.35 15.35
CA CYS A 454 -19.10 7.91 15.09
C CYS A 454 -17.65 7.41 15.12
N LYS A 455 -16.67 8.30 15.31
CA LYS A 455 -15.22 8.02 15.33
C LYS A 455 -14.62 7.47 14.03
N THR A 456 -15.38 7.36 12.95
CA THR A 456 -14.86 6.98 11.63
C THR A 456 -13.84 8.00 11.14
N TRP A 457 -12.71 7.49 10.65
CA TRP A 457 -11.63 8.27 10.06
C TRP A 457 -12.00 8.80 8.67
N TYR A 458 -11.72 10.08 8.44
CA TYR A 458 -11.90 10.77 7.17
C TYR A 458 -10.73 11.70 6.89
N PRO A 459 -10.42 11.95 5.60
CA PRO A 459 -9.45 12.98 5.26
C PRO A 459 -9.97 14.36 5.71
N ARG A 460 -9.04 15.24 6.09
CA ARG A 460 -9.29 16.66 6.35
C ARG A 460 -9.42 17.38 5.02
N ARG A 461 -10.66 17.65 4.63
CA ARG A 461 -11.02 18.23 3.34
C ARG A 461 -12.21 19.18 3.44
N ASN A 462 -12.05 20.42 3.00
CA ASN A 462 -13.10 21.45 3.05
C ASN A 462 -14.37 21.09 2.26
N ASP A 463 -14.29 20.15 1.31
CA ASP A 463 -15.41 19.61 0.53
C ASP A 463 -16.05 18.35 1.16
N PHE A 464 -15.59 17.93 2.36
CA PHE A 464 -16.08 16.77 3.10
C PHE A 464 -16.62 17.24 4.46
N LYS A 465 -17.68 18.06 4.44
CA LYS A 465 -18.28 18.64 5.66
C LYS A 465 -19.30 17.72 6.30
N ILE A 466 -19.71 16.65 5.63
CA ILE A 466 -20.63 15.64 6.14
C ILE A 466 -19.86 14.33 6.38
N CYS A 467 -20.13 13.68 7.51
CA CYS A 467 -19.57 12.37 7.80
C CYS A 467 -20.19 11.32 6.86
N GLY A 468 -19.36 10.70 6.01
CA GLY A 468 -19.83 9.66 5.09
C GLY A 468 -20.32 8.37 5.78
N ALA A 469 -20.18 8.24 7.10
CA ALA A 469 -20.56 7.05 7.86
C ALA A 469 -21.92 7.20 8.53
N CYS A 470 -22.09 8.30 9.28
CA CYS A 470 -23.27 8.55 10.10
C CYS A 470 -24.08 9.79 9.69
N GLY A 471 -23.67 10.51 8.64
CA GLY A 471 -24.43 11.64 8.08
C GLY A 471 -24.36 12.94 8.88
N VAL A 472 -23.70 12.97 10.05
CA VAL A 472 -23.59 14.21 10.84
C VAL A 472 -22.69 15.24 10.17
N LYS A 473 -22.97 16.52 10.39
CA LYS A 473 -22.08 17.62 10.01
C LYS A 473 -20.80 17.56 10.84
N ARG A 474 -19.66 17.55 10.16
CA ARG A 474 -18.32 17.55 10.75
C ARG A 474 -17.97 18.94 11.30
N LEU A 475 -17.14 18.95 12.35
CA LEU A 475 -16.59 20.19 12.91
C LEU A 475 -15.52 20.75 11.97
N GLU A 476 -15.29 22.06 11.97
CA GLU A 476 -14.25 22.68 11.15
C GLU A 476 -12.86 22.10 11.44
N SER A 477 -12.57 21.89 12.72
CA SER A 477 -11.37 21.21 13.19
C SER A 477 -11.24 19.75 12.74
N GLU A 478 -12.26 19.15 12.11
CA GLU A 478 -12.20 17.80 11.54
C GLU A 478 -11.90 17.83 10.04
N TYR A 479 -12.24 18.90 9.32
CA TYR A 479 -12.08 18.95 7.88
C TYR A 479 -11.05 19.97 7.38
N VAL A 480 -10.48 20.80 8.25
CA VAL A 480 -9.33 21.66 7.95
C VAL A 480 -8.03 20.91 8.19
N ILE A 481 -7.09 21.01 7.25
CA ILE A 481 -5.75 20.41 7.38
C ILE A 481 -4.93 21.19 8.41
N GLY A 482 -4.32 20.48 9.36
CA GLY A 482 -3.31 21.04 10.25
C GLY A 482 -1.94 20.89 9.61
N TRP A 483 -1.34 22.00 9.18
CA TRP A 483 0.01 21.99 8.62
C TRP A 483 1.04 22.19 9.72
N ASN A 484 2.03 21.33 9.75
CA ASN A 484 3.05 21.33 10.79
C ASN A 484 4.13 22.40 10.57
N GLU A 485 4.38 22.78 9.32
CA GLU A 485 5.05 24.05 9.01
C GLU A 485 4.23 24.82 7.96
N PRO A 486 4.40 26.14 7.86
CA PRO A 486 3.73 26.96 6.85
C PRO A 486 3.92 26.40 5.44
N LEU A 487 2.84 26.38 4.67
CA LEU A 487 2.90 26.05 3.25
C LEU A 487 3.67 27.14 2.50
N ILE A 488 4.48 26.76 1.51
CA ILE A 488 4.97 27.70 0.49
C ILE A 488 3.78 28.00 -0.45
N PRO A 489 3.18 29.21 -0.42
CA PRO A 489 1.87 29.45 -1.04
C PRO A 489 1.87 29.32 -2.56
N GLU A 490 2.96 29.71 -3.20
CA GLU A 490 3.14 29.74 -4.67
C GLU A 490 2.99 28.34 -5.29
N TYR A 491 3.55 27.34 -4.63
CA TYR A 491 3.49 25.95 -5.04
C TYR A 491 2.09 25.34 -4.90
N MET A 492 1.36 25.68 -3.85
CA MET A 492 -0.03 25.22 -3.66
C MET A 492 -0.98 25.86 -4.69
N ILE A 493 -0.76 27.12 -5.05
CA ILE A 493 -1.54 27.81 -6.09
C ILE A 493 -1.32 27.16 -7.45
N LYS A 494 -0.08 26.76 -7.75
CA LYS A 494 0.32 26.16 -9.04
C LYS A 494 -0.24 24.74 -9.25
N TYR A 495 -0.25 23.92 -8.20
CA TYR A 495 -0.62 22.48 -8.32
C TYR A 495 -1.93 22.10 -7.62
N GLY A 496 -2.53 23.00 -6.84
CA GLY A 496 -3.80 22.76 -6.16
C GLY A 496 -5.04 22.90 -7.06
N LYS A 497 -4.90 23.44 -8.28
CA LYS A 497 -6.02 23.72 -9.19
C LYS A 497 -6.21 22.70 -10.32
N THR A 498 -5.17 21.93 -10.66
CA THR A 498 -5.21 20.93 -11.73
C THR A 498 -4.27 19.78 -11.39
N THR A 499 -4.53 18.59 -11.92
CA THR A 499 -3.57 17.47 -11.92
C THR A 499 -2.43 17.85 -12.87
N PRO A 500 -1.21 18.16 -12.39
CA PRO A 500 -0.11 18.50 -13.28
C PRO A 500 0.37 17.28 -14.07
N THR A 501 0.87 17.50 -15.29
CA THR A 501 1.57 16.46 -16.05
C THR A 501 2.99 16.27 -15.52
N TRP A 502 3.59 15.12 -15.85
CA TRP A 502 4.97 14.81 -15.48
C TRP A 502 5.99 15.83 -15.99
N ASP A 503 5.84 16.26 -17.24
CA ASP A 503 6.76 17.22 -17.85
C ASP A 503 6.72 18.58 -17.13
N ALA A 504 5.52 19.02 -16.71
CA ALA A 504 5.35 20.25 -15.94
C ALA A 504 6.03 20.15 -14.57
N LEU A 505 5.85 19.04 -13.86
CA LEU A 505 6.49 18.80 -12.56
C LEU A 505 8.02 18.74 -12.66
N ASN A 506 8.55 18.12 -13.72
CA ASN A 506 10.00 18.05 -13.95
C ASN A 506 10.60 19.42 -14.26
N ALA A 507 9.97 20.21 -15.14
CA ALA A 507 10.47 21.54 -15.48
C ALA A 507 10.56 22.45 -14.25
N ASP A 508 9.53 22.42 -13.42
CA ASP A 508 9.47 23.22 -12.19
C ASP A 508 10.42 22.71 -11.11
N HIS A 509 10.68 21.40 -11.07
CA HIS A 509 11.69 20.81 -10.19
C HIS A 509 13.11 21.23 -10.57
N VAL A 510 13.44 21.21 -11.88
CA VAL A 510 14.73 21.68 -12.38
C VAL A 510 14.95 23.14 -12.01
N ALA A 511 13.91 23.97 -12.12
CA ALA A 511 13.97 25.37 -11.69
C ALA A 511 14.25 25.48 -10.18
N TRP A 512 13.53 24.75 -9.33
CA TRP A 512 13.73 24.77 -7.88
C TRP A 512 15.13 24.28 -7.45
N LEU A 513 15.64 23.19 -8.03
CA LEU A 513 17.00 22.71 -7.75
C LEU A 513 18.06 23.74 -8.16
N THR A 514 17.84 24.42 -9.29
CA THR A 514 18.72 25.48 -9.77
C THR A 514 18.73 26.66 -8.79
N GLU A 515 17.56 27.13 -8.35
CA GLU A 515 17.43 28.18 -7.35
C GLU A 515 18.05 27.80 -6.00
N ARG A 516 17.83 26.56 -5.55
CA ARG A 516 18.44 26.03 -4.31
C ARG A 516 19.96 25.99 -4.42
N LYS A 517 20.50 25.49 -5.54
CA LYS A 517 21.94 25.46 -5.79
C LYS A 517 22.53 26.87 -5.71
N ILE A 518 21.90 27.83 -6.38
CA ILE A 518 22.29 29.25 -6.32
C ILE A 518 22.28 29.76 -4.87
N ARG A 519 21.23 29.45 -4.10
CA ARG A 519 21.13 29.88 -2.69
C ARG A 519 22.22 29.25 -1.82
N MET A 520 22.47 27.95 -1.96
CA MET A 520 23.52 27.26 -1.20
C MET A 520 24.91 27.79 -1.54
N GLU A 521 25.20 28.01 -2.82
CA GLU A 521 26.45 28.63 -3.27
C GLU A 521 26.60 30.05 -2.70
N ALA A 522 25.51 30.82 -2.62
CA ALA A 522 25.50 32.14 -2.00
C ALA A 522 25.72 32.09 -0.47
N GLU A 523 25.10 31.14 0.23
CA GLU A 523 25.29 30.93 1.68
C GLU A 523 26.72 30.48 2.01
N GLU A 524 27.30 29.62 1.17
CA GLU A 524 28.67 29.14 1.32
C GLU A 524 29.68 30.27 1.02
N ALA A 525 29.44 31.06 -0.02
CA ALA A 525 30.22 32.27 -0.31
C ALA A 525 30.13 33.31 0.82
N ALA A 526 28.94 33.50 1.42
CA ALA A 526 28.77 34.41 2.55
C ALA A 526 29.57 33.95 3.78
N LYS A 527 29.53 32.64 4.11
CA LYS A 527 30.34 32.06 5.19
C LYS A 527 31.84 32.19 4.94
N MET A 528 32.30 32.01 3.70
CA MET A 528 33.71 32.21 3.35
C MET A 528 34.13 33.68 3.52
N THR A 529 33.23 34.62 3.20
CA THR A 529 33.49 36.07 3.35
C THR A 529 33.60 36.47 4.82
N GLU A 530 32.72 35.95 5.69
CA GLU A 530 32.79 36.16 7.15
C GLU A 530 34.08 35.60 7.77
N VAL A 531 34.58 34.47 7.27
CA VAL A 531 35.86 33.88 7.72
C VAL A 531 37.04 34.74 7.26
N THR A 532 37.04 35.26 6.03
CA THR A 532 38.12 36.14 5.55
C THR A 532 38.13 37.50 6.25
N ASP A 533 36.96 38.07 6.54
CA ASP A 533 36.85 39.36 7.25
C ASP A 533 37.22 39.21 8.73
N GLY A 534 36.87 38.08 9.36
CA GLY A 534 37.31 37.74 10.72
C GLY A 534 38.83 37.56 10.83
N MET A 535 39.48 36.97 9.81
CA MET A 535 40.93 36.84 9.78
C MET A 535 41.65 38.18 9.54
N ALA A 536 41.07 39.09 8.75
CA ALA A 536 41.61 40.44 8.54
C ALA A 536 41.49 41.31 9.80
N ALA A 537 40.41 41.17 10.57
CA ALA A 537 40.20 41.89 11.83
C ALA A 537 41.10 41.42 12.99
N THR A 538 41.71 40.23 12.87
CA THR A 538 42.63 39.69 13.90
C THR A 538 44.11 40.00 13.58
N ALA A 539 44.40 40.63 12.43
CA ALA A 539 45.74 40.96 11.95
C ALA A 539 46.06 42.48 11.99
N MET A 540 45.17 43.31 12.54
CA MET A 540 45.42 44.70 12.96
C MET A 540 45.42 44.76 14.48
#